data_AF-A0A0A7L9U8-F1
#
_entry.id   AF-A0A0A7L9U8-F1
#
_cell.length_a   1.000
_cell.length_b   1.000
_cell.length_c   1.000
_cell.angle_alpha   90.00
_cell.angle_beta   90.00
_cell.angle_gamma   90.00
#
_symmetry.space_group_name_H-M   'P 1'
#
loop_
_entity.id
_entity.type
_entity.pdbx_description
1 polymer ?
#
loop_
_entity_poly.entity_id
_entity_poly.type
_entity_poly.pdbx_seq_one_letter_code
_entity_poly.pdbx_strand_id
1 'polypeptide(L)'
;MLRCKYCGAPLDRKALESDSPYITCSSCGTSQQRVDSKAYLEQMMGQIQSWISRTLPGGFSMAQSENVDSVARYNIFNNNIRPRVEAEFSEYKFGVSSLLSSPLIVLPFMTDSGIVPSHTSTKAFEFDARVKSVSPLAVDESSKALIDSANGLASGYAMLINNTKLLQEDKPGRYLLMANNFNEAAASFKKIKGYGPAADRFQALAGMCTGCEKLLNGDSMGSISYFENGRAQLEKVKTSINTDLTLGVMYQALDMEITQAKILTDIASFLTKGVSKDPMQVLNSIKKIFGFDYQKTGKWGFLLGNKDRFDEILGHLAEVLNAKGGGTLPIIAGAGEYLIPFWEVDLRYSFQTGALFAKKSVEVTEDLLIPADFVIDQQCLNNPRSGVTDIFSIRPESSILSGIKGTETSISGGEGIGKLTGSVAKNSPGSRKVVVPLSTEKEAKKLVSEYLAVMTSQDNKLKLSNPIVKSLIYIPCDVRNGRVEVPSGFGKLVPERVRRMDISQMVII
;
A
#
# COMPACT_ATOMS: atom_id res chain seq x y z
N MET A 1 23.40 29.83 1.12
CA MET A 1 22.26 29.13 1.78
C MET A 1 22.81 27.88 2.44
N LEU A 2 22.57 27.68 3.74
CA LEU A 2 23.04 26.46 4.44
C LEU A 2 22.30 25.23 3.91
N ARG A 3 22.92 24.06 4.09
CA ARG A 3 22.43 22.77 3.62
C ARG A 3 22.30 21.81 4.80
N CYS A 4 21.29 20.95 4.77
CA CYS A 4 21.12 19.89 5.76
C CYS A 4 22.20 18.82 5.58
N LYS A 5 22.97 18.53 6.64
CA LYS A 5 24.03 17.51 6.58
C LYS A 5 23.52 16.09 6.35
N TYR A 6 22.26 15.81 6.69
CA TYR A 6 21.67 14.47 6.64
C TYR A 6 21.03 14.11 5.30
N CYS A 7 20.56 15.11 4.55
CA CYS A 7 19.87 14.88 3.27
C CYS A 7 20.32 15.79 2.12
N GLY A 8 21.23 16.73 2.36
CA GLY A 8 21.72 17.68 1.35
C GLY A 8 20.72 18.79 0.97
N ALA A 9 19.50 18.76 1.49
CA ALA A 9 18.46 19.73 1.14
C ALA A 9 18.85 21.14 1.61
N PRO A 10 18.47 22.19 0.86
CA PRO A 10 18.65 23.56 1.31
C PRO A 10 17.82 23.84 2.58
N LEU A 11 18.39 24.53 3.56
CA LEU A 11 17.68 24.88 4.80
C LEU A 11 16.85 26.16 4.61
N ASP A 12 15.63 26.15 5.14
CA ASP A 12 14.69 27.28 5.04
C ASP A 12 15.32 28.58 5.55
N ARG A 13 15.18 29.65 4.75
CA ARG A 13 15.70 30.98 5.06
C ARG A 13 15.17 31.49 6.40
N LYS A 14 13.90 31.24 6.73
CA LYS A 14 13.32 31.65 8.02
C LYS A 14 14.02 30.97 9.20
N ALA A 15 14.41 29.72 9.03
CA ALA A 15 15.17 28.98 10.06
C ALA A 15 16.63 29.47 10.16
N LEU A 16 17.15 30.14 9.13
CA LEU A 16 18.47 30.79 9.14
C LEU A 16 18.46 32.16 9.82
N GLU A 17 17.31 32.82 9.87
CA GLU A 17 17.12 34.12 10.52
C GLU A 17 16.92 34.01 12.04
N SER A 18 16.60 32.80 12.55
CA SER A 18 16.54 32.53 13.98
C SER A 18 17.92 32.52 14.65
N ASP A 19 18.02 32.98 15.89
CA ASP A 19 19.23 32.87 16.73
C ASP A 19 19.42 31.47 17.36
N SER A 20 18.49 30.54 17.10
CA SER A 20 18.59 29.17 17.60
C SER A 20 19.87 28.48 17.11
N PRO A 21 20.64 27.82 18.01
CA PRO A 21 21.80 27.03 17.60
C PRO A 21 21.42 25.77 16.81
N TYR A 22 20.14 25.35 16.88
CA TYR A 22 19.59 24.20 16.16
C TYR A 22 18.65 24.63 15.04
N ILE A 23 18.72 23.92 13.91
CA ILE A 23 17.83 24.08 12.75
C ILE A 23 17.21 22.72 12.41
N THR A 24 15.88 22.68 12.26
CA THR A 24 15.15 21.52 11.77
C THR A 24 14.96 21.61 10.27
N CYS A 25 15.36 20.56 9.54
CA CYS A 25 15.22 20.51 8.09
C CYS A 25 13.76 20.22 7.70
N SER A 26 13.16 21.08 6.87
CA SER A 26 11.79 20.94 6.34
C SER A 26 11.60 19.75 5.40
N SER A 27 12.68 19.18 4.87
CA SER A 27 12.65 18.06 3.93
C SER A 27 12.74 16.69 4.59
N CYS A 28 13.53 16.53 5.66
CA CYS A 28 13.72 15.24 6.34
C CYS A 28 13.28 15.23 7.81
N GLY A 29 12.98 16.39 8.39
CA GLY A 29 12.59 16.55 9.78
C GLY A 29 13.74 16.45 10.79
N THR A 30 14.98 16.25 10.35
CA THR A 30 16.11 16.12 11.26
C THR A 30 16.55 17.48 11.81
N SER A 31 16.65 17.59 13.12
CA SER A 31 17.24 18.73 13.83
C SER A 31 18.76 18.58 13.90
N GLN A 32 19.50 19.64 13.57
CA GLN A 32 20.96 19.63 13.54
C GLN A 32 21.53 20.95 14.07
N GLN A 33 22.78 20.93 14.51
CA GLN A 33 23.45 22.17 14.90
C GLN A 33 23.82 23.00 13.66
N ARG A 34 23.67 24.33 13.77
CA ARG A 34 24.01 25.26 12.69
C ARG A 34 25.49 25.18 12.30
N VAL A 35 26.39 24.86 13.23
CA VAL A 35 27.82 24.67 12.97
C VAL A 35 28.08 23.48 12.05
N ASP A 36 27.33 22.39 12.22
CA ASP A 36 27.47 21.21 11.37
C ASP A 36 27.00 21.48 9.94
N SER A 37 25.91 22.24 9.79
CA SER A 37 25.42 22.65 8.46
C SER A 37 26.40 23.58 7.73
N LYS A 38 27.14 24.41 8.46
CA LYS A 38 28.21 25.26 7.91
C LYS A 38 29.40 24.41 7.45
N ALA A 39 29.89 23.53 8.32
CA ALA A 39 31.00 22.61 8.00
C ALA A 39 30.68 21.72 6.79
N TYR A 40 29.45 21.19 6.75
CA TYR A 40 28.98 20.41 5.61
C TYR A 40 28.94 21.24 4.31
N LEU A 41 28.47 22.49 4.36
CA LEU A 41 28.47 23.38 3.21
C LEU A 41 29.89 23.66 2.71
N GLU A 42 30.85 23.90 3.61
CA GLU A 42 32.26 24.12 3.26
C GLU A 42 32.87 22.89 2.57
N GLN A 43 32.61 21.69 3.11
CA GLN A 43 33.02 20.43 2.48
C GLN A 43 32.43 20.29 1.07
N MET A 44 31.13 20.54 0.93
CA MET A 44 30.43 20.47 -0.37
C MET A 44 31.00 21.48 -1.37
N MET A 45 31.30 22.72 -0.94
CA MET A 45 31.94 23.72 -1.80
C MET A 45 33.34 23.28 -2.25
N GLY A 46 34.14 22.68 -1.36
CA GLY A 46 35.44 22.13 -1.72
C GLY A 46 35.35 21.02 -2.77
N GLN A 47 34.35 20.14 -2.65
CA GLN A 47 34.09 19.11 -3.66
C GLN A 47 33.66 19.70 -5.01
N ILE A 48 32.78 20.71 -5.00
CA ILE A 48 32.36 21.41 -6.22
C ILE A 48 33.55 22.09 -6.88
N GLN A 49 34.38 22.81 -6.12
CA GLN A 49 35.60 23.45 -6.64
C GLN A 49 36.57 22.42 -7.23
N SER A 50 36.76 21.28 -6.57
CA SER A 50 37.57 20.18 -7.11
C SER A 50 36.97 19.58 -8.39
N TRP A 51 35.65 19.53 -8.52
CA TRP A 51 35.00 19.04 -9.73
C TRP A 51 35.16 20.04 -10.87
N ILE A 52 34.97 21.33 -10.59
CA ILE A 52 35.17 22.44 -11.54
C ILE A 52 36.61 22.42 -12.06
N SER A 53 37.62 22.36 -11.17
CA SER A 53 39.04 22.40 -11.57
C SER A 53 39.46 21.21 -12.43
N ARG A 54 38.86 20.03 -12.22
CA ARG A 54 39.08 18.85 -13.08
C ARG A 54 38.33 18.92 -14.40
N THR A 55 37.31 19.78 -14.49
CA THR A 55 36.41 19.88 -15.65
C THR A 55 36.82 21.02 -16.57
N LEU A 56 37.49 22.05 -16.07
CA LEU A 56 37.88 23.19 -16.89
C LEU A 56 39.31 23.06 -17.41
N PRO A 57 39.63 23.66 -18.58
CA PRO A 57 41.00 23.76 -19.06
C PRO A 57 41.91 24.47 -18.04
N GLY A 58 43.18 24.07 -18.01
CA GLY A 58 44.18 24.70 -17.14
C GLY A 58 44.28 26.21 -17.39
N GLY A 59 44.31 27.00 -16.31
CA GLY A 59 44.38 28.46 -16.36
C GLY A 59 43.03 29.19 -16.49
N PHE A 60 41.92 28.46 -16.68
CA PHE A 60 40.58 29.06 -16.70
C PHE A 60 40.00 29.22 -15.28
N SER A 61 39.46 30.40 -14.98
CA SER A 61 38.79 30.68 -13.70
C SER A 61 37.30 30.95 -13.90
N MET A 62 36.45 30.23 -13.17
CA MET A 62 35.01 30.47 -13.13
C MET A 62 34.64 31.86 -12.61
N ALA A 63 35.49 32.49 -11.78
CA ALA A 63 35.23 33.83 -11.25
C ALA A 63 35.21 34.92 -12.35
N GLN A 64 35.79 34.62 -13.52
CA GLN A 64 35.85 35.54 -14.66
C GLN A 64 35.04 35.03 -15.85
N SER A 65 34.24 33.97 -15.69
CA SER A 65 33.57 33.30 -16.82
C SER A 65 32.69 34.25 -17.64
N GLU A 66 32.05 35.23 -17.00
CA GLU A 66 31.17 36.20 -17.68
C GLU A 66 31.96 37.22 -18.52
N ASN A 67 33.23 37.45 -18.20
CA ASN A 67 34.14 38.35 -18.93
C ASN A 67 34.83 37.64 -20.11
N VAL A 68 34.62 36.34 -20.27
CA VAL A 68 35.17 35.54 -21.37
C VAL A 68 34.22 35.59 -22.57
N ASP A 69 34.80 35.73 -23.77
CA ASP A 69 34.03 35.72 -25.01
C ASP A 69 33.12 34.48 -25.13
N SER A 70 31.94 34.72 -25.69
CA SER A 70 30.89 33.73 -25.88
C SER A 70 31.33 32.49 -26.67
N VAL A 71 32.20 32.63 -27.68
CA VAL A 71 32.72 31.49 -28.47
C VAL A 71 33.63 30.63 -27.62
N ALA A 72 34.50 31.26 -26.82
CA ALA A 72 35.37 30.54 -25.89
C ALA A 72 34.55 29.80 -24.81
N ARG A 73 33.52 30.43 -24.24
CA ARG A 73 32.59 29.77 -23.31
C ARG A 73 31.88 28.57 -23.94
N TYR A 74 31.34 28.75 -25.15
CA TYR A 74 30.68 27.67 -25.90
C TYR A 74 31.62 26.48 -26.11
N ASN A 75 32.85 26.72 -26.53
CA ASN A 75 33.84 25.67 -26.75
C ASN A 75 34.24 24.95 -25.46
N ILE A 76 34.43 25.70 -24.36
CA ILE A 76 34.71 25.11 -23.05
C ILE A 76 33.54 24.22 -22.60
N PHE A 77 32.32 24.72 -22.73
CA PHE A 77 31.12 23.99 -22.35
C PHE A 77 31.00 22.68 -23.13
N ASN A 78 31.02 22.74 -24.46
CA ASN A 78 30.77 21.57 -25.29
C ASN A 78 31.86 20.51 -25.21
N ASN A 79 33.12 20.92 -25.09
CA ASN A 79 34.23 19.97 -25.09
C ASN A 79 34.52 19.38 -23.71
N ASN A 80 34.21 20.10 -22.62
CA ASN A 80 34.63 19.70 -21.28
C ASN A 80 33.49 19.47 -20.29
N ILE A 81 32.44 20.30 -20.33
CA ILE A 81 31.34 20.26 -19.36
C ILE A 81 30.22 19.33 -19.83
N ARG A 82 29.74 19.54 -21.05
CA ARG A 82 28.61 18.80 -21.64
C ARG A 82 28.79 17.29 -21.52
N PRO A 83 29.93 16.66 -21.90
CA PRO A 83 30.08 15.21 -21.82
C PRO A 83 29.95 14.66 -20.39
N ARG A 84 30.43 15.41 -19.39
CA ARG A 84 30.34 15.01 -17.97
C ARG A 84 28.93 15.18 -17.43
N VAL A 85 28.27 16.29 -17.75
CA VAL A 85 26.89 16.55 -17.34
C VAL A 85 25.95 15.54 -17.97
N GLU A 86 26.09 15.25 -19.27
CA GLU A 86 25.21 14.29 -19.98
C GLU A 86 25.37 12.86 -19.47
N ALA A 87 26.59 12.43 -19.16
CA ALA A 87 26.85 11.10 -18.59
C ALA A 87 26.14 10.94 -17.23
N GLU A 88 26.38 11.86 -16.29
CA GLU A 88 25.79 11.76 -14.94
C GLU A 88 24.27 12.02 -14.97
N PHE A 89 23.81 12.96 -15.81
CA PHE A 89 22.38 13.25 -15.99
C PHE A 89 21.59 12.02 -16.46
N SER A 90 22.19 11.18 -17.33
CA SER A 90 21.57 9.95 -17.79
C SER A 90 21.33 8.94 -16.66
N GLU A 91 22.27 8.84 -15.71
CA GLU A 91 22.13 7.99 -14.52
C GLU A 91 20.98 8.48 -13.61
N TYR A 92 20.88 9.79 -13.39
CA TYR A 92 19.77 10.36 -12.62
C TYR A 92 18.43 10.19 -13.32
N LYS A 93 18.38 10.32 -14.66
CA LYS A 93 17.16 10.08 -15.43
C LYS A 93 16.65 8.65 -15.25
N PHE A 94 17.54 7.66 -15.30
CA PHE A 94 17.20 6.26 -15.00
C PHE A 94 16.68 6.10 -13.57
N GLY A 95 17.38 6.69 -12.59
CA GLY A 95 16.97 6.66 -11.18
C GLY A 95 15.58 7.28 -10.94
N VAL A 96 15.26 8.37 -11.64
CA VAL A 96 13.92 8.99 -11.61
C VAL A 96 12.88 8.06 -12.21
N SER A 97 13.12 7.49 -13.40
CA SER A 97 12.17 6.56 -14.03
C SER A 97 11.84 5.36 -13.12
N SER A 98 12.82 4.84 -12.39
CA SER A 98 12.61 3.76 -11.42
C SER A 98 11.77 4.18 -10.20
N LEU A 99 11.89 5.42 -9.72
CA LEU A 99 11.02 5.91 -8.64
C LEU A 99 9.62 6.19 -9.15
N LEU A 100 9.50 6.75 -10.35
CA LEU A 100 8.23 7.06 -10.98
C LEU A 100 7.37 5.82 -11.23
N SER A 101 7.97 4.64 -11.38
CA SER A 101 7.24 3.38 -11.53
C SER A 101 6.62 2.85 -10.23
N SER A 102 6.90 3.49 -9.09
CA SER A 102 6.44 3.05 -7.76
C SER A 102 5.43 4.05 -7.18
N PRO A 103 4.46 3.61 -6.35
CA PRO A 103 3.61 4.53 -5.60
C PRO A 103 4.46 5.29 -4.57
N LEU A 104 4.31 6.61 -4.50
CA LEU A 104 5.17 7.47 -3.67
C LEU A 104 4.48 7.93 -2.37
N ILE A 105 3.27 7.43 -2.10
CA ILE A 105 2.54 7.66 -0.85
C ILE A 105 2.12 6.33 -0.21
N VAL A 106 1.88 6.39 1.11
CA VAL A 106 1.37 5.27 1.89
C VAL A 106 0.26 5.76 2.82
N LEU A 107 -0.72 4.88 3.08
CA LEU A 107 -1.81 5.15 4.02
C LEU A 107 -1.27 5.44 5.43
N PRO A 108 -2.02 6.20 6.27
CA PRO A 108 -1.68 6.43 7.67
C PRO A 108 -1.39 5.11 8.42
N PHE A 109 -0.48 5.15 9.39
CA PHE A 109 -0.06 4.00 10.22
C PHE A 109 0.68 2.87 9.48
N MET A 110 0.82 2.97 8.17
CA MET A 110 1.60 2.02 7.36
C MET A 110 2.97 2.60 6.99
N THR A 111 3.92 1.72 6.72
CA THR A 111 5.24 2.04 6.17
C THR A 111 5.53 1.21 4.92
N ASP A 112 6.48 1.65 4.10
CA ASP A 112 6.91 0.96 2.90
C ASP A 112 8.43 1.03 2.73
N SER A 113 9.07 -0.14 2.70
CA SER A 113 10.51 -0.30 2.48
C SER A 113 10.85 -0.92 1.12
N GLY A 114 9.85 -1.11 0.24
CA GLY A 114 10.04 -1.71 -1.08
C GLY A 114 10.73 -0.79 -2.09
N ILE A 115 10.77 0.52 -1.82
CA ILE A 115 11.34 1.52 -2.73
C ILE A 115 12.78 1.82 -2.31
N VAL A 116 13.74 1.41 -3.13
CA VAL A 116 15.18 1.64 -2.92
C VAL A 116 15.71 2.54 -4.04
N PRO A 117 16.01 3.82 -3.75
CA PRO A 117 16.58 4.70 -4.75
C PRO A 117 18.00 4.30 -5.15
N SER A 118 18.34 4.49 -6.43
CA SER A 118 19.69 4.21 -6.97
C SER A 118 20.76 5.18 -6.47
N HIS A 119 20.35 6.35 -5.97
CA HIS A 119 21.24 7.40 -5.46
C HIS A 119 20.80 7.88 -4.07
N THR A 120 21.68 8.59 -3.37
CA THR A 120 21.31 9.32 -2.16
C THR A 120 20.87 10.74 -2.51
N SER A 121 20.00 11.33 -1.68
CA SER A 121 19.56 12.72 -1.87
C SER A 121 20.72 13.71 -1.82
N THR A 122 21.71 13.47 -0.96
CA THR A 122 22.97 14.23 -0.91
C THR A 122 23.68 14.28 -2.26
N LYS A 123 23.93 13.13 -2.89
CA LYS A 123 24.60 13.08 -4.20
C LYS A 123 23.82 13.82 -5.29
N ALA A 124 22.49 13.68 -5.28
CA ALA A 124 21.64 14.39 -6.23
C ALA A 124 21.66 15.92 -6.02
N PHE A 125 21.67 16.41 -4.78
CA PHE A 125 21.85 17.85 -4.50
C PHE A 125 23.26 18.35 -4.84
N GLU A 126 24.29 17.54 -4.64
CA GLU A 126 25.66 17.87 -5.04
C GLU A 126 25.78 17.97 -6.56
N PHE A 127 25.14 17.08 -7.31
CA PHE A 127 25.06 17.17 -8.76
C PHE A 127 24.32 18.43 -9.22
N ASP A 128 23.14 18.73 -8.63
CA ASP A 128 22.44 19.99 -8.87
C ASP A 128 23.34 21.22 -8.65
N ALA A 129 24.08 21.24 -7.53
CA ALA A 129 25.00 22.34 -7.23
C ALA A 129 26.17 22.45 -8.22
N ARG A 130 26.72 21.31 -8.67
CA ARG A 130 27.76 21.27 -9.72
C ARG A 130 27.24 21.81 -11.04
N VAL A 131 26.07 21.35 -11.49
CA VAL A 131 25.41 21.81 -12.72
C VAL A 131 25.15 23.32 -12.67
N LYS A 132 24.61 23.84 -11.56
CA LYS A 132 24.41 25.29 -11.35
C LYS A 132 25.72 26.07 -11.42
N SER A 133 26.81 25.54 -10.88
CA SER A 133 28.09 26.24 -10.83
C SER A 133 28.69 26.53 -12.22
N VAL A 134 28.33 25.75 -13.23
CA VAL A 134 28.83 25.90 -14.61
C VAL A 134 27.83 26.54 -15.57
N SER A 135 26.65 26.96 -15.08
CA SER A 135 25.62 27.61 -15.91
C SER A 135 26.11 28.86 -16.67
N PRO A 136 27.04 29.70 -16.16
CA PRO A 136 27.53 30.87 -16.91
C PRO A 136 28.27 30.53 -18.23
N LEU A 137 28.68 29.27 -18.39
CA LEU A 137 29.37 28.77 -19.59
C LEU A 137 28.39 28.25 -20.66
N ALA A 138 27.12 27.99 -20.28
CA ALA A 138 26.07 27.59 -21.21
C ALA A 138 25.51 28.82 -21.93
N VAL A 139 26.01 29.09 -23.15
CA VAL A 139 25.67 30.32 -23.89
C VAL A 139 24.49 30.13 -24.84
N ASP A 140 24.45 29.00 -25.56
CA ASP A 140 23.40 28.67 -26.51
C ASP A 140 22.17 28.02 -25.85
N GLU A 141 21.05 27.97 -26.58
CA GLU A 141 19.78 27.46 -26.09
C GLU A 141 19.82 25.98 -25.72
N SER A 142 20.55 25.15 -26.49
CA SER A 142 20.69 23.72 -26.23
C SER A 142 21.46 23.47 -24.92
N SER A 143 22.57 24.19 -24.73
CA SER A 143 23.38 24.11 -23.52
C SER A 143 22.61 24.58 -22.29
N LYS A 144 21.85 25.68 -22.40
CA LYS A 144 20.97 26.17 -21.33
C LYS A 144 19.88 25.16 -20.97
N ALA A 145 19.21 24.60 -21.98
CA ALA A 145 18.18 23.59 -21.79
C ALA A 145 18.71 22.31 -21.11
N LEU A 146 19.94 21.89 -21.43
CA LEU A 146 20.61 20.79 -20.74
C LEU A 146 20.83 21.11 -19.25
N ILE A 147 21.39 22.28 -18.94
CA ILE A 147 21.63 22.71 -17.55
C ILE A 147 20.32 22.79 -16.77
N ASP A 148 19.29 23.41 -17.33
CA ASP A 148 17.98 23.55 -16.68
C ASP A 148 17.33 22.19 -16.44
N SER A 149 17.42 21.27 -17.41
CA SER A 149 16.89 19.91 -17.28
C SER A 149 17.65 19.09 -16.24
N ALA A 150 18.99 19.16 -16.24
CA ALA A 150 19.82 18.42 -15.28
C ALA A 150 19.61 18.93 -13.84
N ASN A 151 19.56 20.25 -13.65
CA ASN A 151 19.27 20.91 -12.38
C ASN A 151 17.86 20.54 -11.87
N GLY A 152 16.83 20.74 -12.70
CA GLY A 152 15.45 20.44 -12.33
C GLY A 152 15.26 18.97 -11.96
N LEU A 153 15.82 18.06 -12.75
CA LEU A 153 15.69 16.62 -12.52
C LEU A 153 16.41 16.19 -11.25
N ALA A 154 17.65 16.63 -11.05
CA ALA A 154 18.46 16.28 -9.88
C ALA A 154 17.86 16.81 -8.58
N SER A 155 17.46 18.09 -8.57
CA SER A 155 16.82 18.72 -7.41
C SER A 155 15.49 18.03 -7.06
N GLY A 156 14.63 17.80 -8.04
CA GLY A 156 13.36 17.11 -7.79
C GLY A 156 13.56 15.66 -7.36
N TYR A 157 14.49 14.92 -8.00
CA TYR A 157 14.82 13.55 -7.62
C TYR A 157 15.32 13.44 -6.18
N ALA A 158 16.16 14.38 -5.74
CA ALA A 158 16.62 14.43 -4.36
C ALA A 158 15.47 14.57 -3.35
N MET A 159 14.44 15.36 -3.68
CA MET A 159 13.23 15.48 -2.86
C MET A 159 12.41 14.20 -2.83
N LEU A 160 12.28 13.52 -3.98
CA LEU A 160 11.60 12.22 -4.03
C LEU A 160 12.34 11.17 -3.20
N ILE A 161 13.67 11.14 -3.25
CA ILE A 161 14.48 10.27 -2.38
C ILE A 161 14.20 10.55 -0.90
N ASN A 162 14.10 11.82 -0.49
CA ASN A 162 13.73 12.14 0.89
C ASN A 162 12.34 11.58 1.25
N ASN A 163 11.37 11.63 0.34
CA ASN A 163 10.08 10.99 0.55
C ASN A 163 10.17 9.47 0.67
N THR A 164 11.01 8.80 -0.12
CA THR A 164 11.18 7.34 0.04
C THR A 164 11.70 6.96 1.43
N LYS A 165 12.53 7.80 2.06
CA LYS A 165 12.96 7.60 3.46
C LYS A 165 11.80 7.83 4.44
N LEU A 166 10.98 8.86 4.21
CA LEU A 166 9.81 9.15 5.04
C LEU A 166 8.74 8.05 4.97
N LEU A 167 8.61 7.36 3.82
CA LEU A 167 7.72 6.19 3.68
C LEU A 167 8.12 5.02 4.59
N GLN A 168 9.39 4.92 4.97
CA GLN A 168 9.92 3.85 5.81
C GLN A 168 9.68 4.10 7.30
N GLU A 169 9.21 5.30 7.67
CA GLU A 169 9.05 5.75 9.05
C GLU A 169 7.57 6.06 9.36
N ASP A 170 7.08 5.60 10.52
CA ASP A 170 5.81 6.07 11.10
C ASP A 170 6.11 7.07 12.21
N LYS A 171 6.22 8.35 11.84
CA LYS A 171 6.52 9.45 12.77
C LYS A 171 5.53 10.62 12.64
N PRO A 172 5.27 11.35 13.74
CA PRO A 172 4.47 12.58 13.69
C PRO A 172 5.00 13.58 12.67
N GLY A 173 4.09 14.26 11.97
CA GLY A 173 4.44 15.26 10.95
C GLY A 173 5.08 14.71 9.68
N ARG A 174 5.15 13.37 9.48
CA ARG A 174 5.73 12.79 8.25
C ARG A 174 5.07 13.32 6.99
N TYR A 175 3.74 13.47 7.01
CA TYR A 175 2.99 13.91 5.84
C TYR A 175 3.22 15.38 5.52
N LEU A 176 3.42 16.23 6.53
CA LEU A 176 3.85 17.61 6.32
C LEU A 176 5.21 17.67 5.59
N LEU A 177 6.19 16.89 6.05
CA LEU A 177 7.51 16.81 5.41
C LEU A 177 7.39 16.27 3.97
N MET A 178 6.55 15.25 3.75
CA MET A 178 6.32 14.69 2.43
C MET A 178 5.68 15.69 1.47
N ALA A 179 4.69 16.45 1.94
CA ALA A 179 4.04 17.49 1.16
C ALA A 179 5.03 18.57 0.71
N ASN A 180 5.92 19.00 1.60
CA ASN A 180 6.97 19.98 1.27
C ASN A 180 7.88 19.45 0.14
N ASN A 181 8.40 18.23 0.29
CA ASN A 181 9.25 17.60 -0.71
C ASN A 181 8.53 17.43 -2.05
N PHE A 182 7.26 17.02 -2.05
CA PHE A 182 6.49 16.89 -3.29
C PHE A 182 6.24 18.23 -3.98
N ASN A 183 5.95 19.29 -3.22
CA ASN A 183 5.80 20.63 -3.78
C ASN A 183 7.11 21.14 -4.41
N GLU A 184 8.25 20.92 -3.74
CA GLU A 184 9.57 21.27 -4.27
C GLU A 184 9.95 20.43 -5.51
N ALA A 185 9.61 19.14 -5.50
CA ALA A 185 9.79 18.25 -6.64
C ALA A 185 8.94 18.70 -7.84
N ALA A 186 7.65 19.02 -7.61
CA ALA A 186 6.74 19.51 -8.64
C ALA A 186 7.26 20.82 -9.27
N ALA A 187 7.70 21.78 -8.45
CA ALA A 187 8.26 23.04 -8.93
C ALA A 187 9.53 22.84 -9.78
N SER A 188 10.32 21.81 -9.45
CA SER A 188 11.52 21.44 -10.21
C SER A 188 11.18 20.76 -11.53
N PHE A 189 10.27 19.78 -11.51
CA PHE A 189 9.87 18.99 -12.69
C PHE A 189 9.05 19.80 -13.69
N LYS A 190 8.28 20.80 -13.24
CA LYS A 190 7.50 21.70 -14.11
C LYS A 190 8.38 22.50 -15.08
N LYS A 191 9.66 22.69 -14.76
CA LYS A 191 10.64 23.40 -15.60
C LYS A 191 11.25 22.49 -16.68
N ILE A 192 11.04 21.18 -16.60
CA ILE A 192 11.63 20.20 -17.50
C ILE A 192 10.61 19.86 -18.59
N LYS A 193 11.00 20.06 -19.85
CA LYS A 193 10.16 19.73 -21.00
C LYS A 193 9.76 18.24 -20.96
N GLY A 194 8.46 17.97 -21.09
CA GLY A 194 7.91 16.61 -21.08
C GLY A 194 7.60 16.04 -19.70
N TYR A 195 7.94 16.71 -18.59
CA TYR A 195 7.69 16.22 -17.23
C TYR A 195 6.50 16.87 -16.52
N GLY A 196 5.67 17.63 -17.24
CA GLY A 196 4.44 18.24 -16.72
C GLY A 196 3.54 17.26 -15.95
N PRO A 197 3.20 16.09 -16.54
CA PRO A 197 2.36 15.10 -15.84
C PRO A 197 2.98 14.56 -14.54
N ALA A 198 4.31 14.40 -14.47
CA ALA A 198 4.98 14.01 -13.24
C ALA A 198 4.92 15.11 -12.17
N ALA A 199 5.06 16.39 -12.56
CA ALA A 199 4.88 17.51 -11.65
C ALA A 199 3.44 17.58 -11.10
N ASP A 200 2.45 17.35 -11.95
CA ASP A 200 1.03 17.32 -11.55
C ASP A 200 0.72 16.14 -10.61
N ARG A 201 1.33 14.96 -10.85
CA ARG A 201 1.28 13.84 -9.90
C ARG A 201 1.79 14.24 -8.53
N PHE A 202 2.96 14.88 -8.45
CA PHE A 202 3.54 15.28 -7.17
C PHE A 202 2.68 16.33 -6.44
N GLN A 203 2.05 17.26 -7.16
CA GLN A 203 1.11 18.20 -6.54
C GLN A 203 -0.11 17.49 -5.95
N ALA A 204 -0.67 16.51 -6.67
CA ALA A 204 -1.78 15.71 -6.15
C ALA A 204 -1.37 14.97 -4.87
N LEU A 205 -0.19 14.35 -4.86
CA LEU A 205 0.35 13.67 -3.67
C LEU A 205 0.64 14.61 -2.51
N ALA A 206 1.11 15.84 -2.78
CA ALA A 206 1.28 16.87 -1.75
C ALA A 206 -0.07 17.28 -1.13
N GLY A 207 -1.11 17.41 -1.96
CA GLY A 207 -2.48 17.64 -1.51
C GLY A 207 -2.98 16.50 -0.61
N MET A 208 -2.82 15.25 -1.05
CA MET A 208 -3.16 14.07 -0.24
C MET A 208 -2.40 14.03 1.09
N CYS A 209 -1.10 14.35 1.10
CA CYS A 209 -0.33 14.45 2.34
C CYS A 209 -0.89 15.53 3.28
N THR A 210 -1.32 16.66 2.75
CA THR A 210 -2.00 17.71 3.54
C THR A 210 -3.32 17.21 4.12
N GLY A 211 -4.09 16.44 3.34
CA GLY A 211 -5.28 15.74 3.82
C GLY A 211 -4.98 14.76 4.95
N CYS A 212 -3.92 13.95 4.83
CA CYS A 212 -3.50 13.02 5.89
C CYS A 212 -3.12 13.74 7.18
N GLU A 213 -2.40 14.87 7.08
CA GLU A 213 -2.04 15.68 8.27
C GLU A 213 -3.30 16.25 8.95
N LYS A 214 -4.27 16.75 8.19
CA LYS A 214 -5.55 17.21 8.72
C LYS A 214 -6.32 16.09 9.41
N LEU A 215 -6.45 14.95 8.74
CA LEU A 215 -7.12 13.75 9.23
C LEU A 215 -6.53 13.29 10.57
N LEU A 216 -5.19 13.17 10.64
CA LEU A 216 -4.48 12.72 11.84
C LEU A 216 -4.54 13.73 12.99
N ASN A 217 -4.73 15.02 12.70
CA ASN A 217 -4.96 16.07 13.68
C ASN A 217 -6.45 16.26 14.04
N GLY A 218 -7.34 15.37 13.58
CA GLY A 218 -8.77 15.37 13.91
C GLY A 218 -9.67 16.22 13.01
N ASP A 219 -9.12 16.89 11.99
CA ASP A 219 -9.88 17.61 10.97
C ASP A 219 -10.28 16.69 9.81
N SER A 220 -11.10 15.69 10.12
CA SER A 220 -11.59 14.71 9.13
C SER A 220 -12.41 15.37 8.03
N MET A 221 -13.28 16.33 8.37
CA MET A 221 -14.12 17.03 7.39
C MET A 221 -13.27 17.87 6.42
N GLY A 222 -12.31 18.64 6.94
CA GLY A 222 -11.41 19.44 6.11
C GLY A 222 -10.41 18.60 5.31
N SER A 223 -10.24 17.32 5.62
CA SER A 223 -9.35 16.42 4.85
C SER A 223 -9.99 15.88 3.56
N ILE A 224 -11.31 15.73 3.49
CA ILE A 224 -12.04 15.09 2.38
C ILE A 224 -11.70 15.74 1.04
N SER A 225 -11.80 17.08 0.96
CA SER A 225 -11.55 17.79 -0.31
C SER A 225 -10.13 17.61 -0.83
N TYR A 226 -9.14 17.42 0.05
CA TYR A 226 -7.76 17.17 -0.37
C TYR A 226 -7.62 15.79 -1.02
N PHE A 227 -8.30 14.77 -0.48
CA PHE A 227 -8.28 13.42 -1.05
C PHE A 227 -9.05 13.35 -2.37
N GLU A 228 -10.22 13.98 -2.45
CA GLU A 228 -11.02 14.02 -3.68
C GLU A 228 -10.31 14.78 -4.81
N ASN A 229 -9.75 15.96 -4.51
CA ASN A 229 -8.99 16.73 -5.49
C ASN A 229 -7.72 16.00 -5.93
N GLY A 230 -7.01 15.38 -4.97
CA GLY A 230 -5.85 14.54 -5.26
C GLY A 230 -6.21 13.40 -6.20
N ARG A 231 -7.28 12.65 -5.91
CA ARG A 231 -7.78 11.56 -6.77
C ARG A 231 -8.09 12.06 -8.18
N ALA A 232 -8.88 13.12 -8.29
CA ALA A 232 -9.28 13.68 -9.59
C ALA A 232 -8.07 14.17 -10.41
N GLN A 233 -7.04 14.72 -9.74
CA GLN A 233 -5.80 15.12 -10.41
C GLN A 233 -4.97 13.91 -10.86
N LEU A 234 -4.85 12.87 -10.03
CA LEU A 234 -4.16 11.63 -10.41
C LEU A 234 -4.85 10.92 -11.59
N GLU A 235 -6.19 10.88 -11.62
CA GLU A 235 -6.96 10.34 -12.75
C GLU A 235 -6.64 11.09 -14.05
N LYS A 236 -6.62 12.44 -14.01
CA LYS A 236 -6.22 13.27 -15.17
C LYS A 236 -4.79 12.97 -15.63
N VAL A 237 -3.85 12.87 -14.68
CA VAL A 237 -2.46 12.52 -15.00
C VAL A 237 -2.40 11.15 -15.67
N LYS A 238 -3.10 10.15 -15.12
CA LYS A 238 -3.15 8.79 -15.68
C LYS A 238 -3.64 8.78 -17.12
N THR A 239 -4.69 9.54 -17.43
CA THR A 239 -5.18 9.69 -18.81
C THR A 239 -4.12 10.34 -19.72
N SER A 240 -3.43 11.38 -19.24
CA SER A 240 -2.45 12.13 -20.04
C SER A 240 -1.20 11.34 -20.44
N ILE A 241 -0.81 10.33 -19.65
CA ILE A 241 0.41 9.55 -19.90
C ILE A 241 0.18 8.26 -20.69
N ASN A 242 -1.07 7.96 -21.07
CA ASN A 242 -1.42 6.66 -21.66
C ASN A 242 -0.70 6.39 -23.00
N THR A 243 -0.25 7.44 -23.69
CA THR A 243 0.53 7.36 -24.93
C THR A 243 1.94 7.97 -24.78
N ASP A 244 2.34 8.35 -23.56
CA ASP A 244 3.64 8.96 -23.29
C ASP A 244 4.70 7.85 -23.05
N LEU A 245 5.62 7.68 -24.00
CA LEU A 245 6.70 6.68 -23.90
C LEU A 245 7.70 6.97 -22.77
N THR A 246 7.80 8.22 -22.29
CA THR A 246 8.71 8.62 -21.21
C THR A 246 8.06 8.39 -19.84
N LEU A 247 6.78 8.73 -19.72
CA LEU A 247 6.08 8.76 -18.43
C LEU A 247 5.07 7.62 -18.23
N GLY A 248 4.82 6.79 -19.26
CA GLY A 248 3.94 5.63 -19.17
C GLY A 248 4.33 4.61 -18.08
N VAL A 249 5.60 4.61 -17.65
CA VAL A 249 6.08 3.81 -16.52
C VAL A 249 5.32 4.09 -15.21
N MET A 250 4.70 5.27 -15.08
CA MET A 250 3.92 5.67 -13.89
C MET A 250 2.54 5.03 -13.81
N TYR A 251 2.03 4.39 -14.87
CA TYR A 251 0.63 3.99 -14.98
C TYR A 251 0.15 3.14 -13.79
N GLN A 252 0.90 2.08 -13.46
CA GLN A 252 0.54 1.19 -12.35
C GLN A 252 0.63 1.90 -11.00
N ALA A 253 1.63 2.76 -10.80
CA ALA A 253 1.77 3.52 -9.57
C ALA A 253 0.61 4.50 -9.37
N LEU A 254 0.14 5.16 -10.44
CA LEU A 254 -1.02 6.05 -10.39
C LEU A 254 -2.29 5.29 -10.02
N ASP A 255 -2.49 4.07 -10.53
CA ASP A 255 -3.63 3.24 -10.15
C ASP A 255 -3.66 2.96 -8.64
N MET A 256 -2.52 2.60 -8.07
CA MET A 256 -2.41 2.37 -6.64
C MET A 256 -2.66 3.66 -5.82
N GLU A 257 -2.13 4.80 -6.27
CA GLU A 257 -2.31 6.10 -5.60
C GLU A 257 -3.76 6.59 -5.68
N ILE A 258 -4.47 6.34 -6.79
CA ILE A 258 -5.91 6.64 -6.95
C ILE A 258 -6.73 5.80 -5.95
N THR A 259 -6.44 4.49 -5.84
CA THR A 259 -7.08 3.63 -4.84
C THR A 259 -6.80 4.10 -3.42
N GLN A 260 -5.56 4.49 -3.11
CA GLN A 260 -5.22 5.07 -1.81
C GLN A 260 -5.98 6.37 -1.52
N ALA A 261 -6.14 7.26 -2.52
CA ALA A 261 -6.92 8.48 -2.37
C ALA A 261 -8.41 8.17 -2.08
N LYS A 262 -8.98 7.16 -2.74
CA LYS A 262 -10.33 6.66 -2.45
C LYS A 262 -10.43 6.16 -1.00
N ILE A 263 -9.54 5.27 -0.58
CA ILE A 263 -9.49 4.74 0.79
C ILE A 263 -9.43 5.88 1.81
N LEU A 264 -8.59 6.90 1.59
CA LEU A 264 -8.46 8.05 2.48
C LEU A 264 -9.75 8.88 2.56
N THR A 265 -10.43 9.04 1.43
CA THR A 265 -11.73 9.72 1.35
C THR A 265 -12.79 8.97 2.15
N ASP A 266 -12.80 7.64 2.04
CA ASP A 266 -13.73 6.77 2.75
C ASP A 266 -13.49 6.82 4.27
N ILE A 267 -12.22 6.72 4.70
CA ILE A 267 -11.83 6.88 6.11
C ILE A 267 -12.30 8.24 6.67
N ALA A 268 -11.99 9.33 5.99
CA ALA A 268 -12.38 10.67 6.42
C ALA A 268 -13.91 10.82 6.48
N SER A 269 -14.63 10.23 5.53
CA SER A 269 -16.09 10.21 5.50
C SER A 269 -16.68 9.42 6.67
N PHE A 270 -16.09 8.28 7.05
CA PHE A 270 -16.54 7.49 8.20
C PHE A 270 -16.45 8.27 9.51
N LEU A 271 -15.34 9.00 9.69
CA LEU A 271 -15.14 9.84 10.87
C LEU A 271 -16.07 11.06 10.90
N THR A 272 -16.44 11.59 9.73
CA THR A 272 -17.27 12.81 9.62
C THR A 272 -18.76 12.52 9.76
N LYS A 273 -19.25 11.40 9.20
CA LYS A 273 -20.69 11.07 9.16
C LYS A 273 -21.27 10.64 10.52
N GLY A 274 -20.47 10.65 11.60
CA GLY A 274 -20.95 10.27 12.94
C GLY A 274 -21.39 8.81 13.04
N VAL A 275 -20.91 7.95 12.13
CA VAL A 275 -21.21 6.50 12.12
C VAL A 275 -20.69 5.83 13.41
N SER A 276 -19.71 6.45 14.06
CA SER A 276 -19.29 6.16 15.43
C SER A 276 -19.43 7.40 16.31
N LYS A 277 -19.82 7.20 17.58
CA LYS A 277 -19.77 8.24 18.62
C LYS A 277 -18.34 8.55 19.08
N ASP A 278 -17.38 7.69 18.72
CA ASP A 278 -15.96 7.80 19.06
C ASP A 278 -15.08 7.70 17.80
N PRO A 279 -14.67 8.84 17.21
CA PRO A 279 -13.74 8.88 16.08
C PRO A 279 -12.36 8.29 16.39
N MET A 280 -11.90 8.36 17.64
CA MET A 280 -10.61 7.79 18.05
C MET A 280 -10.67 6.26 18.09
N GLN A 281 -11.79 5.67 18.51
CA GLN A 281 -12.00 4.22 18.42
C GLN A 281 -11.94 3.72 16.97
N VAL A 282 -12.48 4.49 16.01
CA VAL A 282 -12.41 4.16 14.58
C VAL A 282 -10.97 4.24 14.08
N LEU A 283 -10.24 5.32 14.36
CA LEU A 283 -8.83 5.45 13.98
C LEU A 283 -7.96 4.35 14.61
N ASN A 284 -8.19 3.99 15.86
CA ASN A 284 -7.49 2.89 16.53
C ASN A 284 -7.81 1.53 15.89
N SER A 285 -9.05 1.31 15.47
CA SER A 285 -9.44 0.12 14.71
C SER A 285 -8.71 0.04 13.38
N ILE A 286 -8.67 1.14 12.61
CA ILE A 286 -7.93 1.23 11.35
C ILE A 286 -6.43 0.97 11.56
N LYS A 287 -5.83 1.61 12.58
CA LYS A 287 -4.44 1.37 12.96
C LYS A 287 -4.19 -0.10 13.28
N LYS A 288 -5.09 -0.77 13.99
CA LYS A 288 -4.98 -2.20 14.31
C LYS A 288 -5.10 -3.08 13.06
N ILE A 289 -6.03 -2.77 12.14
CA ILE A 289 -6.17 -3.45 10.84
C ILE A 289 -4.87 -3.37 10.03
N PHE A 290 -4.24 -2.20 9.97
CA PHE A 290 -2.98 -2.01 9.25
C PHE A 290 -1.77 -2.61 9.97
N GLY A 291 -1.83 -2.74 11.30
CA GLY A 291 -0.74 -3.20 12.14
C GLY A 291 -0.57 -4.72 12.24
N PHE A 292 -1.48 -5.52 11.67
CA PHE A 292 -1.29 -6.97 11.63
C PHE A 292 -0.10 -7.37 10.77
N ASP A 293 0.64 -8.41 11.20
CA ASP A 293 1.77 -8.97 10.47
C ASP A 293 1.28 -9.89 9.34
N TYR A 294 0.80 -9.26 8.26
CA TYR A 294 0.39 -9.99 7.06
C TYR A 294 1.62 -10.59 6.37
N GLN A 295 1.53 -11.87 5.99
CA GLN A 295 2.63 -12.57 5.32
C GLN A 295 2.99 -11.88 3.98
N LYS A 296 4.21 -11.32 3.91
CA LYS A 296 4.70 -10.57 2.73
C LYS A 296 5.46 -11.43 1.71
N THR A 297 5.70 -12.70 2.02
CA THR A 297 6.52 -13.61 1.20
C THR A 297 5.78 -14.91 0.87
N GLY A 298 6.29 -15.68 -0.09
CA GLY A 298 5.70 -16.96 -0.49
C GLY A 298 4.39 -16.81 -1.26
N LYS A 299 3.58 -17.89 -1.28
CA LYS A 299 2.38 -17.99 -2.14
C LYS A 299 1.34 -16.90 -1.88
N TRP A 300 1.27 -16.37 -0.65
CA TRP A 300 0.31 -15.34 -0.24
C TRP A 300 0.85 -13.92 -0.30
N GLY A 301 2.18 -13.74 -0.37
CA GLY A 301 2.84 -12.44 -0.30
C GLY A 301 2.33 -11.41 -1.31
N PHE A 302 2.08 -11.83 -2.56
CA PHE A 302 1.54 -10.94 -3.59
C PHE A 302 0.14 -10.41 -3.27
N LEU A 303 -0.74 -11.24 -2.70
CA LEU A 303 -2.10 -10.80 -2.36
C LEU A 303 -2.12 -9.99 -1.07
N LEU A 304 -1.50 -10.49 -0.02
CA LEU A 304 -1.53 -9.85 1.30
C LEU A 304 -0.65 -8.60 1.36
N GLY A 305 0.38 -8.51 0.50
CA GLY A 305 1.19 -7.30 0.31
C GLY A 305 0.54 -6.25 -0.61
N ASN A 306 -0.54 -6.58 -1.33
CA ASN A 306 -1.26 -5.60 -2.13
C ASN A 306 -2.11 -4.71 -1.22
N LYS A 307 -1.82 -3.40 -1.20
CA LYS A 307 -2.52 -2.41 -0.38
C LYS A 307 -3.97 -2.16 -0.83
N ASP A 308 -4.32 -2.48 -2.08
CA ASP A 308 -5.70 -2.32 -2.59
C ASP A 308 -6.71 -3.17 -1.81
N ARG A 309 -6.27 -4.25 -1.17
CA ARG A 309 -7.12 -5.09 -0.31
C ARG A 309 -7.80 -4.31 0.81
N PHE A 310 -7.19 -3.20 1.25
CA PHE A 310 -7.74 -2.38 2.32
C PHE A 310 -9.00 -1.61 1.91
N ASP A 311 -9.26 -1.42 0.61
CA ASP A 311 -10.52 -0.87 0.13
C ASP A 311 -11.71 -1.73 0.60
N GLU A 312 -11.64 -3.05 0.38
CA GLU A 312 -12.68 -3.98 0.79
C GLU A 312 -12.73 -4.16 2.32
N ILE A 313 -11.57 -4.32 2.98
CA ILE A 313 -11.50 -4.50 4.44
C ILE A 313 -12.08 -3.29 5.20
N LEU A 314 -11.80 -2.07 4.72
CA LEU A 314 -12.36 -0.86 5.33
C LEU A 314 -13.83 -0.65 4.95
N GLY A 315 -14.26 -1.14 3.78
CA GLY A 315 -15.68 -1.30 3.45
C GLY A 315 -16.40 -2.18 4.48
N HIS A 316 -15.83 -3.33 4.85
CA HIS A 316 -16.37 -4.20 5.89
C HIS A 316 -16.42 -3.50 7.26
N LEU A 317 -15.37 -2.78 7.65
CA LEU A 317 -15.39 -1.96 8.88
C LEU A 317 -16.54 -0.93 8.85
N ALA A 318 -16.76 -0.28 7.71
CA ALA A 318 -17.84 0.70 7.55
C ALA A 318 -19.22 0.06 7.70
N GLU A 319 -19.44 -1.13 7.15
CA GLU A 319 -20.67 -1.88 7.34
C GLU A 319 -20.91 -2.22 8.81
N VAL A 320 -19.87 -2.65 9.53
CA VAL A 320 -19.93 -2.95 10.97
C VAL A 320 -20.29 -1.70 11.77
N LEU A 321 -19.63 -0.58 11.52
CA LEU A 321 -19.91 0.70 12.19
C LEU A 321 -21.33 1.17 11.90
N ASN A 322 -21.77 1.11 10.64
CA ASN A 322 -23.13 1.47 10.25
C ASN A 322 -24.18 0.60 10.95
N ALA A 323 -23.92 -0.70 11.08
CA ALA A 323 -24.81 -1.60 11.80
C ALA A 323 -24.89 -1.30 13.29
N LYS A 324 -23.79 -0.86 13.90
CA LYS A 324 -23.76 -0.37 15.29
C LYS A 324 -24.49 0.96 15.47
N GLY A 325 -24.57 1.76 14.42
CA GLY A 325 -25.36 3.00 14.35
C GLY A 325 -26.85 2.83 14.04
N GLY A 326 -27.34 1.59 13.92
CA GLY A 326 -28.77 1.30 13.63
C GLY A 326 -29.04 0.59 12.30
N GLY A 327 -28.00 0.34 11.50
CA GLY A 327 -28.08 -0.52 10.32
C GLY A 327 -28.18 -2.02 10.67
N THR A 328 -27.97 -2.87 9.66
CA THR A 328 -28.08 -4.33 9.79
C THR A 328 -26.90 -5.07 9.19
N LEU A 329 -26.54 -6.21 9.77
CA LEU A 329 -25.57 -7.17 9.21
C LEU A 329 -26.27 -8.48 8.83
N PRO A 330 -25.71 -9.26 7.88
CA PRO A 330 -26.18 -10.62 7.60
C PRO A 330 -25.78 -11.56 8.76
N ILE A 331 -26.71 -11.80 9.69
CA ILE A 331 -26.46 -12.56 10.92
C ILE A 331 -27.29 -13.85 10.87
N ILE A 332 -26.68 -15.00 11.20
CA ILE A 332 -27.42 -16.26 11.36
C ILE A 332 -28.28 -16.25 12.63
N ALA A 333 -29.34 -17.06 12.66
CA ALA A 333 -30.13 -17.23 13.88
C ALA A 333 -29.29 -17.86 15.01
N GLY A 334 -29.31 -17.24 16.20
CA GLY A 334 -28.59 -17.77 17.35
C GLY A 334 -28.35 -16.76 18.46
N ALA A 335 -27.94 -17.27 19.62
CA ALA A 335 -27.45 -16.49 20.75
C ALA A 335 -25.92 -16.40 20.74
N GLY A 336 -25.38 -15.38 21.39
CA GLY A 336 -23.94 -15.18 21.54
C GLY A 336 -23.61 -13.71 21.79
N GLU A 337 -22.59 -13.46 22.61
CA GLU A 337 -22.14 -12.08 22.90
C GLU A 337 -21.34 -11.45 21.76
N TYR A 338 -20.76 -12.27 20.88
CA TYR A 338 -19.89 -11.86 19.78
C TYR A 338 -20.52 -12.22 18.44
N LEU A 339 -20.31 -11.37 17.43
CA LEU A 339 -20.60 -11.64 16.03
C LEU A 339 -19.27 -11.80 15.30
N ILE A 340 -18.96 -13.04 14.92
CA ILE A 340 -17.71 -13.39 14.25
C ILE A 340 -17.98 -13.56 12.75
N PRO A 341 -17.21 -12.89 11.87
CA PRO A 341 -17.43 -12.93 10.43
C PRO A 341 -16.87 -14.20 9.80
N PHE A 342 -17.65 -14.79 8.89
CA PHE A 342 -17.27 -15.92 8.05
C PHE A 342 -17.65 -15.65 6.60
N TRP A 343 -16.81 -16.10 5.67
CA TRP A 343 -17.22 -16.23 4.27
C TRP A 343 -18.02 -17.50 4.09
N GLU A 344 -19.22 -17.36 3.54
CA GLU A 344 -20.05 -18.45 3.05
C GLU A 344 -19.63 -18.83 1.63
N VAL A 345 -19.35 -20.11 1.40
CA VAL A 345 -18.93 -20.61 0.09
C VAL A 345 -19.81 -21.77 -0.34
N ASP A 346 -20.35 -21.65 -1.55
CA ASP A 346 -20.98 -22.75 -2.27
C ASP A 346 -19.87 -23.57 -2.95
N LEU A 347 -19.67 -24.80 -2.46
CA LEU A 347 -18.77 -25.75 -3.08
C LEU A 347 -19.56 -26.78 -3.88
N ARG A 348 -19.35 -26.77 -5.19
CA ARG A 348 -19.84 -27.83 -6.07
C ARG A 348 -18.70 -28.73 -6.50
N TYR A 349 -18.86 -30.03 -6.32
CA TYR A 349 -17.91 -31.01 -6.79
C TYR A 349 -18.63 -32.22 -7.38
N SER A 350 -17.89 -32.99 -8.17
CA SER A 350 -18.35 -34.28 -8.67
C SER A 350 -17.35 -35.37 -8.32
N PHE A 351 -17.84 -36.59 -8.12
CA PHE A 351 -16.98 -37.75 -7.89
C PHE A 351 -17.49 -38.98 -8.63
N GLN A 352 -16.57 -39.91 -8.93
CA GLN A 352 -16.92 -41.19 -9.55
C GLN A 352 -17.17 -42.28 -8.51
N THR A 353 -18.36 -42.88 -8.55
CA THR A 353 -18.72 -44.06 -7.73
C THR A 353 -18.99 -45.29 -8.59
N GLY A 354 -18.85 -46.51 -8.02
CA GLY A 354 -19.04 -47.79 -8.72
C GLY A 354 -17.76 -48.39 -9.32
N ALA A 355 -17.80 -49.70 -9.65
CA ALA A 355 -16.66 -50.47 -10.16
C ALA A 355 -16.75 -50.74 -11.68
N LEU A 356 -15.59 -50.78 -12.34
CA LEU A 356 -15.26 -51.22 -13.72
C LEU A 356 -16.25 -50.82 -14.85
N PHE A 357 -17.50 -51.31 -14.84
CA PHE A 357 -18.51 -51.12 -15.89
C PHE A 357 -19.75 -50.30 -15.46
N ALA A 358 -19.86 -49.92 -14.18
CA ALA A 358 -21.01 -49.18 -13.63
C ALA A 358 -20.62 -47.83 -13.01
N LYS A 359 -19.54 -47.21 -13.50
CA LYS A 359 -19.07 -45.90 -12.99
C LYS A 359 -20.11 -44.83 -13.26
N LYS A 360 -20.55 -44.13 -12.20
CA LYS A 360 -21.45 -42.98 -12.29
C LYS A 360 -20.77 -41.74 -11.72
N SER A 361 -21.01 -40.60 -12.36
CA SER A 361 -20.62 -39.30 -11.82
C SER A 361 -21.75 -38.79 -10.94
N VAL A 362 -21.42 -38.39 -9.72
CA VAL A 362 -22.38 -37.81 -8.77
C VAL A 362 -21.95 -36.38 -8.51
N GLU A 363 -22.85 -35.43 -8.71
CA GLU A 363 -22.65 -34.02 -8.36
C GLU A 363 -23.16 -33.78 -6.94
N VAL A 364 -22.36 -33.06 -6.16
CA VAL A 364 -22.65 -32.71 -4.77
C VAL A 364 -22.46 -31.21 -4.59
N THR A 365 -23.35 -30.61 -3.83
CA THR A 365 -23.28 -29.21 -3.41
C THR A 365 -23.20 -29.17 -1.90
N GLU A 366 -22.18 -28.50 -1.36
CA GLU A 366 -21.94 -28.37 0.07
C GLU A 366 -21.65 -26.91 0.42
N ASP A 367 -22.12 -26.47 1.59
CA ASP A 367 -21.79 -25.15 2.12
C ASP A 367 -20.52 -25.24 2.99
N LEU A 368 -19.59 -24.32 2.75
CA LEU A 368 -18.38 -24.13 3.54
C LEU A 368 -18.37 -22.79 4.24
N LEU A 369 -17.74 -22.74 5.41
CA LEU A 369 -17.46 -21.49 6.12
C LEU A 369 -15.96 -21.29 6.30
N ILE A 370 -15.53 -20.04 6.16
CA ILE A 370 -14.14 -19.60 6.32
C ILE A 370 -14.11 -18.43 7.30
N PRO A 371 -13.44 -18.51 8.45
CA PRO A 371 -13.28 -17.37 9.33
C PRO A 371 -12.63 -16.20 8.59
N ALA A 372 -13.24 -15.02 8.61
CA ALA A 372 -12.76 -13.87 7.83
C ALA A 372 -11.48 -13.21 8.42
N ASP A 373 -10.87 -13.84 9.41
CA ASP A 373 -9.59 -13.48 10.03
C ASP A 373 -8.48 -14.53 9.77
N PHE A 374 -8.67 -15.43 8.80
CA PHE A 374 -7.69 -16.48 8.50
C PHE A 374 -6.35 -15.92 8.02
N VAL A 375 -6.33 -14.72 7.41
CA VAL A 375 -5.14 -14.11 6.80
C VAL A 375 -4.09 -13.63 7.80
N ILE A 376 -4.46 -13.54 9.08
CA ILE A 376 -3.54 -13.19 10.18
C ILE A 376 -3.06 -14.44 10.94
N ASP A 377 -3.42 -15.65 10.48
CA ASP A 377 -2.93 -16.91 11.03
C ASP A 377 -2.10 -17.66 9.98
N GLN A 378 -0.78 -17.72 10.20
CA GLN A 378 0.13 -18.41 9.28
C GLN A 378 -0.19 -19.90 9.13
N GLN A 379 -0.84 -20.55 10.09
CA GLN A 379 -1.23 -21.95 9.95
C GLN A 379 -2.30 -22.13 8.87
N CYS A 380 -3.21 -21.17 8.70
CA CYS A 380 -4.20 -21.19 7.61
C CYS A 380 -3.56 -21.04 6.25
N LEU A 381 -2.54 -20.16 6.15
CA LEU A 381 -1.85 -19.87 4.89
C LEU A 381 -0.96 -21.02 4.42
N ASN A 382 -0.44 -21.82 5.37
CA ASN A 382 0.40 -22.99 5.08
C ASN A 382 -0.41 -24.30 5.00
N ASN A 383 -1.54 -24.39 5.72
CA ASN A 383 -2.44 -25.52 5.72
C ASN A 383 -3.89 -25.03 5.51
N PRO A 384 -4.39 -25.02 4.26
CA PRO A 384 -5.70 -24.46 3.95
C PRO A 384 -6.86 -25.21 4.63
N ARG A 385 -6.69 -26.49 5.00
CA ARG A 385 -7.69 -27.26 5.77
C ARG A 385 -7.99 -26.62 7.12
N SER A 386 -7.01 -25.96 7.73
CA SER A 386 -7.16 -25.37 9.06
C SER A 386 -7.99 -24.08 9.07
N GLY A 387 -8.16 -23.46 7.89
CA GLY A 387 -8.90 -22.22 7.71
C GLY A 387 -10.32 -22.39 7.15
N VAL A 388 -10.79 -23.62 6.94
CA VAL A 388 -12.12 -23.90 6.39
C VAL A 388 -12.87 -24.93 7.25
N THR A 389 -14.18 -24.99 7.13
CA THR A 389 -14.95 -26.14 7.61
C THR A 389 -14.61 -27.37 6.76
N ASP A 390 -13.74 -28.24 7.24
CA ASP A 390 -13.21 -29.39 6.46
C ASP A 390 -14.25 -30.50 6.28
N ILE A 391 -15.15 -30.32 5.32
CA ILE A 391 -16.25 -31.26 5.01
C ILE A 391 -15.77 -32.65 4.59
N PHE A 392 -14.54 -32.78 4.06
CA PHE A 392 -13.99 -34.07 3.64
C PHE A 392 -13.35 -34.84 4.81
N SER A 393 -13.16 -34.19 5.97
CA SER A 393 -12.77 -34.89 7.20
C SER A 393 -13.87 -35.80 7.75
N ILE A 394 -15.13 -35.54 7.38
CA ILE A 394 -16.29 -36.32 7.79
C ILE A 394 -16.74 -37.16 6.60
N ARG A 395 -16.45 -38.46 6.64
CA ARG A 395 -16.97 -39.41 5.67
C ARG A 395 -18.34 -39.92 6.12
N PRO A 396 -19.37 -39.92 5.25
CA PRO A 396 -20.64 -40.56 5.56
C PRO A 396 -20.45 -42.03 5.95
N GLU A 397 -21.11 -42.48 7.02
CA GLU A 397 -20.96 -43.83 7.61
C GLU A 397 -21.27 -44.98 6.64
N SER A 398 -22.01 -44.73 5.55
CA SER A 398 -22.38 -45.71 4.53
C SER A 398 -21.33 -45.96 3.43
N SER A 399 -20.30 -45.11 3.33
CA SER A 399 -19.45 -44.92 2.14
C SER A 399 -18.72 -46.16 1.58
N ILE A 400 -18.27 -47.11 2.40
CA ILE A 400 -17.42 -48.21 1.91
C ILE A 400 -18.21 -49.24 1.09
N LEU A 401 -19.36 -49.69 1.59
CA LEU A 401 -20.21 -50.67 0.89
C LEU A 401 -21.04 -50.03 -0.23
N SER A 402 -21.45 -48.77 -0.07
CA SER A 402 -22.14 -48.01 -1.13
C SER A 402 -21.21 -47.60 -2.27
N GLY A 403 -19.94 -47.32 -2.00
CA GLY A 403 -18.94 -46.98 -3.02
C GLY A 403 -18.64 -48.15 -3.97
N ILE A 404 -18.67 -49.39 -3.46
CA ILE A 404 -18.54 -50.61 -4.28
C ILE A 404 -19.82 -50.84 -5.12
N LYS A 405 -21.00 -50.61 -4.53
CA LYS A 405 -22.31 -50.77 -5.19
C LYS A 405 -22.68 -49.62 -6.13
N GLY A 406 -21.95 -48.52 -6.12
CA GLY A 406 -22.23 -47.33 -6.92
C GLY A 406 -23.49 -46.57 -6.48
N THR A 407 -23.88 -46.68 -5.21
CA THR A 407 -25.05 -46.00 -4.62
C THR A 407 -24.65 -44.85 -3.69
N GLU A 408 -23.38 -44.45 -3.72
CA GLU A 408 -22.86 -43.35 -2.93
C GLU A 408 -23.37 -42.02 -3.46
N THR A 409 -23.94 -41.19 -2.59
CA THR A 409 -24.52 -39.89 -2.96
C THR A 409 -23.65 -38.71 -2.53
N SER A 410 -22.72 -38.91 -1.59
CA SER A 410 -21.70 -37.93 -1.19
C SER A 410 -20.47 -38.61 -0.58
N ILE A 411 -19.32 -37.96 -0.68
CA ILE A 411 -18.03 -38.32 -0.05
C ILE A 411 -17.57 -37.26 0.98
N SER A 412 -18.43 -36.31 1.29
CA SER A 412 -18.22 -35.29 2.32
C SER A 412 -19.44 -35.23 3.24
N GLY A 413 -19.27 -34.58 4.40
CA GLY A 413 -20.35 -34.32 5.34
C GLY A 413 -20.36 -32.86 5.75
N GLY A 414 -21.37 -32.11 5.30
CA GLY A 414 -21.61 -30.72 5.69
C GLY A 414 -22.20 -30.53 7.10
N GLU A 415 -22.50 -31.61 7.84
CA GLU A 415 -23.12 -31.58 9.18
C GLU A 415 -24.32 -30.62 9.23
N GLY A 416 -24.31 -29.63 10.12
CA GLY A 416 -25.33 -28.60 10.26
C GLY A 416 -25.02 -27.29 9.52
N ILE A 417 -23.92 -27.20 8.75
CA ILE A 417 -23.46 -25.95 8.15
C ILE A 417 -24.51 -25.35 7.20
N GLY A 418 -25.09 -26.15 6.31
CA GLY A 418 -26.16 -25.69 5.40
C GLY A 418 -27.41 -25.19 6.13
N LYS A 419 -27.71 -25.72 7.32
CA LYS A 419 -28.82 -25.22 8.16
C LYS A 419 -28.46 -23.89 8.82
N LEU A 420 -27.20 -23.70 9.21
CA LEU A 420 -26.72 -22.43 9.77
C LEU A 420 -26.77 -21.32 8.71
N THR A 421 -26.22 -21.57 7.53
CA THR A 421 -26.19 -20.61 6.41
C THR A 421 -27.60 -20.32 5.88
N GLY A 422 -28.49 -21.31 5.86
CA GLY A 422 -29.89 -21.13 5.51
C GLY A 422 -30.69 -20.21 6.45
N SER A 423 -30.16 -19.89 7.63
CA SER A 423 -30.80 -18.99 8.61
C SER A 423 -30.30 -17.54 8.57
N VAL A 424 -29.40 -17.21 7.64
CA VAL A 424 -28.87 -15.85 7.48
C VAL A 424 -30.01 -14.87 7.18
N ALA A 425 -30.09 -13.80 7.96
CA ALA A 425 -30.99 -12.68 7.71
C ALA A 425 -30.33 -11.35 8.06
N LYS A 426 -30.80 -10.24 7.44
CA LYS A 426 -30.35 -8.89 7.77
C LYS A 426 -30.94 -8.49 9.13
N ASN A 427 -30.10 -8.47 10.16
CA ASN A 427 -30.49 -8.22 11.55
C ASN A 427 -29.63 -7.13 12.18
N SER A 428 -30.17 -6.46 13.20
CA SER A 428 -29.38 -5.53 14.03
C SER A 428 -28.40 -6.32 14.92
N PRO A 429 -27.13 -5.87 15.06
CA PRO A 429 -26.19 -6.49 15.99
C PRO A 429 -26.59 -6.26 17.46
N GLY A 430 -27.41 -5.24 17.76
CA GLY A 430 -27.80 -4.89 19.13
C GLY A 430 -26.57 -4.56 20.00
N SER A 431 -26.52 -5.11 21.22
CA SER A 431 -25.40 -4.94 22.15
C SER A 431 -24.20 -5.87 21.88
N ARG A 432 -24.30 -6.80 20.93
CA ARG A 432 -23.25 -7.80 20.66
C ARG A 432 -21.99 -7.12 20.14
N LYS A 433 -20.83 -7.61 20.55
CA LYS A 433 -19.52 -7.16 20.05
C LYS A 433 -19.30 -7.70 18.64
N VAL A 434 -18.88 -6.86 17.70
CA VAL A 434 -18.73 -7.28 16.29
C VAL A 434 -17.26 -7.33 15.94
N VAL A 435 -16.78 -8.50 15.50
CA VAL A 435 -15.42 -8.66 14.97
C VAL A 435 -15.39 -8.17 13.53
N VAL A 436 -14.42 -7.34 13.20
CA VAL A 436 -14.25 -6.79 11.85
C VAL A 436 -13.53 -7.84 10.96
N PRO A 437 -14.06 -8.13 9.76
CA PRO A 437 -13.39 -8.98 8.78
C PRO A 437 -12.01 -8.44 8.40
N LEU A 438 -11.02 -9.32 8.21
CA LEU A 438 -9.64 -8.96 7.84
C LEU A 438 -9.20 -9.53 6.49
N SER A 439 -10.03 -10.37 5.88
CA SER A 439 -9.78 -10.95 4.56
C SER A 439 -10.77 -10.44 3.51
N THR A 440 -10.37 -10.56 2.25
CA THR A 440 -11.19 -10.20 1.08
C THR A 440 -11.89 -11.43 0.48
N GLU A 441 -12.93 -11.20 -0.33
CA GLU A 441 -13.59 -12.27 -1.08
C GLU A 441 -12.57 -13.02 -1.97
N LYS A 442 -11.66 -12.26 -2.61
CA LYS A 442 -10.59 -12.82 -3.45
C LYS A 442 -9.64 -13.73 -2.66
N GLU A 443 -9.29 -13.34 -1.44
CA GLU A 443 -8.47 -14.16 -0.54
C GLU A 443 -9.20 -15.41 -0.09
N ALA A 444 -10.47 -15.29 0.30
CA ALA A 444 -11.32 -16.42 0.65
C ALA A 444 -11.42 -17.44 -0.50
N LYS A 445 -11.68 -16.96 -1.73
CA LYS A 445 -11.75 -17.79 -2.93
C LYS A 445 -10.44 -18.54 -3.20
N LYS A 446 -9.30 -17.88 -2.99
CA LYS A 446 -7.99 -18.53 -3.10
C LYS A 446 -7.80 -19.61 -2.04
N LEU A 447 -8.15 -19.34 -0.79
CA LEU A 447 -8.00 -20.33 0.29
C LEU A 447 -8.79 -21.60 -0.02
N VAL A 448 -10.03 -21.46 -0.50
CA VAL A 448 -10.84 -22.62 -0.92
C VAL A 448 -10.19 -23.34 -2.08
N SER A 449 -9.69 -22.62 -3.07
CA SER A 449 -9.03 -23.21 -4.23
C SER A 449 -7.78 -24.01 -3.81
N GLU A 450 -7.01 -23.53 -2.83
CA GLU A 450 -5.87 -24.27 -2.26
C GLU A 450 -6.33 -25.48 -1.44
N TYR A 451 -7.37 -25.36 -0.62
CA TYR A 451 -7.99 -26.48 0.10
C TYR A 451 -8.42 -27.60 -0.86
N LEU A 452 -9.13 -27.23 -1.91
CA LEU A 452 -9.61 -28.10 -2.97
C LEU A 452 -8.49 -28.80 -3.74
N ALA A 453 -7.39 -28.09 -4.04
CA ALA A 453 -6.22 -28.68 -4.65
C ALA A 453 -5.59 -29.77 -3.74
N VAL A 454 -5.53 -29.53 -2.43
CA VAL A 454 -5.05 -30.53 -1.46
C VAL A 454 -5.97 -31.76 -1.46
N MET A 455 -7.30 -31.56 -1.41
CA MET A 455 -8.25 -32.68 -1.41
C MET A 455 -8.18 -33.51 -2.70
N THR A 456 -8.10 -32.85 -3.86
CA THR A 456 -7.99 -33.55 -5.16
C THR A 456 -6.70 -34.37 -5.26
N SER A 457 -5.59 -33.86 -4.73
CA SER A 457 -4.31 -34.60 -4.73
C SER A 457 -4.36 -35.87 -3.86
N GLN A 458 -5.29 -35.95 -2.91
CA GLN A 458 -5.46 -37.07 -2.00
C GLN A 458 -6.55 -38.06 -2.48
N ASP A 459 -7.44 -37.64 -3.37
CA ASP A 459 -8.48 -38.49 -3.96
C ASP A 459 -8.63 -38.27 -5.47
N ASN A 460 -8.05 -39.20 -6.24
CA ASN A 460 -8.05 -39.18 -7.71
C ASN A 460 -9.45 -39.28 -8.34
N LYS A 461 -10.51 -39.50 -7.56
CA LYS A 461 -11.90 -39.58 -8.03
C LYS A 461 -12.64 -38.24 -7.97
N LEU A 462 -12.08 -37.24 -7.28
CA LEU A 462 -12.66 -35.89 -7.17
C LEU A 462 -12.41 -35.09 -8.45
N LYS A 463 -13.50 -34.55 -9.01
CA LYS A 463 -13.48 -33.54 -10.06
C LYS A 463 -14.17 -32.28 -9.54
N LEU A 464 -13.40 -31.23 -9.37
CA LEU A 464 -13.87 -30.01 -8.72
C LEU A 464 -14.32 -28.97 -9.73
N SER A 465 -15.35 -28.22 -9.35
CA SER A 465 -15.71 -26.97 -10.02
C SER A 465 -15.11 -25.78 -9.28
N ASN A 466 -15.11 -24.61 -9.90
CA ASN A 466 -14.60 -23.40 -9.26
C ASN A 466 -15.51 -23.03 -8.06
N PRO A 467 -14.95 -22.82 -6.86
CA PRO A 467 -15.75 -22.45 -5.70
C PRO A 467 -16.37 -21.05 -5.89
N ILE A 468 -17.57 -20.87 -5.36
CA ILE A 468 -18.30 -19.60 -5.39
C ILE A 468 -18.40 -19.07 -3.96
N VAL A 469 -17.69 -17.98 -3.68
CA VAL A 469 -17.87 -17.24 -2.43
C VAL A 469 -19.18 -16.47 -2.56
N LYS A 470 -20.19 -16.81 -1.74
CA LYS A 470 -21.54 -16.26 -1.84
C LYS A 470 -21.62 -14.89 -1.16
N SER A 471 -21.23 -14.84 0.11
CA SER A 471 -21.37 -13.65 0.93
C SER A 471 -20.51 -13.72 2.19
N LEU A 472 -20.33 -12.56 2.83
CA LEU A 472 -19.84 -12.47 4.20
C LEU A 472 -21.03 -12.52 5.17
N ILE A 473 -20.97 -13.40 6.17
CA ILE A 473 -22.00 -13.59 7.18
C ILE A 473 -21.42 -13.50 8.60
N TYR A 474 -22.26 -13.20 9.58
CA TYR A 474 -21.88 -13.06 10.98
C TYR A 474 -22.53 -14.15 11.83
N ILE A 475 -21.69 -14.84 12.60
CA ILE A 475 -22.09 -15.97 13.44
C ILE A 475 -22.05 -15.55 14.91
N PRO A 476 -23.19 -15.65 15.63
CA PRO A 476 -23.24 -15.48 17.07
C PRO A 476 -22.39 -16.53 17.78
N CYS A 477 -21.44 -16.07 18.58
CA CYS A 477 -20.51 -16.91 19.35
C CYS A 477 -20.38 -16.37 20.79
N ASP A 478 -20.03 -17.27 21.71
CA ASP A 478 -19.61 -16.90 23.07
C ASP A 478 -18.10 -17.01 23.21
N VAL A 479 -17.54 -16.35 24.23
CA VAL A 479 -16.14 -16.52 24.61
C VAL A 479 -16.08 -17.04 26.03
N ARG A 480 -15.52 -18.24 26.21
CA ARG A 480 -15.33 -18.86 27.52
C ARG A 480 -13.88 -19.25 27.71
N ASN A 481 -13.28 -18.84 28.83
CA ASN A 481 -11.87 -19.08 29.14
C ASN A 481 -10.92 -18.65 28.00
N GLY A 482 -11.23 -17.52 27.36
CA GLY A 482 -10.45 -16.98 26.23
C GLY A 482 -10.59 -17.73 24.91
N ARG A 483 -11.49 -18.73 24.81
CA ARG A 483 -11.75 -19.48 23.58
C ARG A 483 -13.12 -19.15 23.01
N VAL A 484 -13.18 -19.08 21.69
CA VAL A 484 -14.44 -18.89 20.95
C VAL A 484 -15.23 -20.21 20.95
N GLU A 485 -16.46 -20.15 21.45
CA GLU A 485 -17.45 -21.21 21.36
C GLU A 485 -18.42 -20.88 20.22
N VAL A 486 -18.44 -21.74 19.20
CA VAL A 486 -19.34 -21.62 18.04
C VAL A 486 -20.65 -22.37 18.27
N PRO A 487 -21.74 -22.03 17.53
CA PRO A 487 -22.99 -22.77 17.61
C PRO A 487 -22.83 -24.27 17.33
N SER A 488 -23.67 -25.09 17.96
CA SER A 488 -23.65 -26.56 17.83
C SER A 488 -23.80 -27.06 16.40
N GLY A 489 -24.37 -26.25 15.49
CA GLY A 489 -24.50 -26.58 14.06
C GLY A 489 -23.17 -26.78 13.33
N PHE A 490 -22.05 -26.31 13.89
CA PHE A 490 -20.73 -26.66 13.35
C PHE A 490 -20.36 -28.13 13.59
N GLY A 491 -20.88 -28.77 14.64
CA GLY A 491 -20.53 -30.14 15.01
C GLY A 491 -19.01 -30.33 15.08
N LYS A 492 -18.49 -31.30 14.31
CA LYS A 492 -17.05 -31.58 14.21
C LYS A 492 -16.30 -30.66 13.23
N LEU A 493 -17.00 -29.85 12.44
CA LEU A 493 -16.44 -29.02 11.36
C LEU A 493 -15.94 -27.64 11.81
N VAL A 494 -15.83 -27.38 13.11
CA VAL A 494 -15.26 -26.11 13.61
C VAL A 494 -13.87 -25.92 13.00
N PRO A 495 -13.61 -24.84 12.22
CA PRO A 495 -12.29 -24.61 11.65
C PRO A 495 -11.25 -24.46 12.76
N GLU A 496 -10.08 -25.06 12.61
CA GLU A 496 -9.02 -24.98 13.62
C GLU A 496 -8.60 -23.53 13.91
N ARG A 497 -8.70 -22.65 12.90
CA ARG A 497 -8.52 -21.21 13.05
C ARG A 497 -9.37 -20.59 14.16
N VAL A 498 -10.62 -21.03 14.28
CA VAL A 498 -11.55 -20.53 15.31
C VAL A 498 -11.11 -20.97 16.70
N ARG A 499 -10.63 -22.22 16.82
CA ARG A 499 -10.13 -22.75 18.09
C ARG A 499 -8.86 -22.04 18.57
N ARG A 500 -8.06 -21.53 17.63
CA ARG A 500 -6.87 -20.70 17.89
C ARG A 500 -7.15 -19.20 17.99
N MET A 501 -8.40 -18.77 17.79
CA MET A 501 -8.74 -17.34 17.79
C MET A 501 -8.57 -16.75 19.19
N ASP A 502 -7.62 -15.81 19.30
CA ASP A 502 -7.52 -14.92 20.45
C ASP A 502 -8.37 -13.67 20.19
N ILE A 503 -9.53 -13.60 20.86
CA ILE A 503 -10.47 -12.50 20.68
C ILE A 503 -9.86 -11.15 21.06
N SER A 504 -8.87 -11.11 21.96
CA SER A 504 -8.21 -9.85 22.38
C SER A 504 -7.36 -9.24 21.26
N GLN A 505 -6.88 -10.08 20.34
CA GLN A 505 -6.11 -9.67 19.18
C GLN A 505 -6.99 -9.20 18.01
N MET A 506 -8.30 -9.45 18.05
CA MET A 506 -9.22 -9.06 16.99
C MET A 506 -9.59 -7.58 17.05
N VAL A 507 -10.03 -7.02 15.92
CA VAL A 507 -10.60 -5.67 15.84
C VAL A 507 -12.09 -5.78 16.17
N ILE A 508 -12.52 -5.14 17.25
CA ILE A 508 -13.87 -5.31 17.80
C ILE A 508 -14.53 -3.95 17.97
N ILE A 509 -15.75 -3.85 17.45
CA ILE A 509 -16.64 -2.67 17.54
C ILE A 509 -17.82 -2.96 18.46
#